data_AF-A0A2V6SCZ8-F1
#
_entry.id   AF-A0A2V6SCZ8-F1
#
_cell.length_a   1.000
_cell.length_b   1.000
_cell.length_c   1.000
_cell.angle_alpha   90.00
_cell.angle_beta   90.00
_cell.angle_gamma   90.00
#
_symmetry.space_group_name_H-M   'P 1'
#
loop_
_entity.id
_entity.type
_entity.pdbx_description
1 polymer ?
#
loop_
_entity_poly.entity_id
_entity_poly.type
_entity_poly.pdbx_seq_one_letter_code
_entity_poly.pdbx_strand_id
1 'polypeptide(L)'
;MRIRRLEAFTARLPLSPGFSHFTGRVTALEEVFVRLTADDGQAGWGEVRGNMSYFSGESPASIVAALRDYLAPLVVGRPLRERGAAIAQFDRALAGNAAAKAVLDIALHDLAARAAGVPLYRWLGGRRADRVAGSECLFYGPADEAAAQAQAYVTQGFRILKV
;
A
#
# COMPACT_ATOMS: atom_id res chain seq x y z
N MET A 1 15.70 -11.13 16.11
CA MET A 1 15.30 -10.84 14.72
C MET A 1 15.89 -9.52 14.24
N ARG A 2 16.71 -9.59 13.18
CA ARG A 2 17.26 -8.44 12.43
C ARG A 2 16.82 -8.49 10.98
N ILE A 3 16.61 -7.33 10.37
CA ILE A 3 16.27 -7.21 8.95
C ILE A 3 17.54 -7.46 8.14
N ARG A 4 17.52 -8.44 7.24
CA ARG A 4 18.68 -8.82 6.40
C ARG A 4 18.62 -8.24 5.01
N ARG A 5 17.43 -8.18 4.44
CA ARG A 5 17.26 -7.80 3.03
C ARG A 5 15.96 -7.06 2.83
N LEU A 6 16.02 -6.06 1.95
CA LEU A 6 14.88 -5.39 1.36
C LEU A 6 14.90 -5.66 -0.14
N GLU A 7 13.79 -6.14 -0.68
CA GLU A 7 13.57 -6.29 -2.12
C GLU A 7 12.39 -5.44 -2.53
N ALA A 8 12.48 -4.76 -3.66
CA ALA A 8 11.40 -4.03 -4.27
C ALA A 8 11.08 -4.63 -5.65
N PHE A 9 9.81 -4.85 -5.92
CA PHE A 9 9.31 -5.43 -7.17
C PHE A 9 8.28 -4.47 -7.76
N THR A 10 8.21 -4.41 -9.09
CA THR A 10 7.13 -3.72 -9.79
C THR A 10 6.27 -4.74 -10.52
N ALA A 11 4.96 -4.52 -10.55
CA ALA A 11 4.04 -5.32 -11.35
C ALA A 11 3.05 -4.42 -12.07
N ARG A 12 2.69 -4.81 -13.29
CA ARG A 12 1.60 -4.18 -14.03
C ARG A 12 0.40 -5.11 -13.98
N LEU A 13 -0.69 -4.65 -13.37
CA LEU A 13 -1.94 -5.38 -13.19
C LEU A 13 -3.01 -4.81 -14.14
N PRO A 14 -3.28 -5.45 -15.30
CA PRO A 14 -4.32 -4.98 -16.22
C PRO A 14 -5.70 -5.04 -15.58
N LEU A 15 -6.52 -4.02 -15.83
CA LEU A 15 -7.91 -3.95 -15.38
C LEU A 15 -8.85 -4.26 -16.54
N SER A 16 -9.82 -5.13 -16.30
CA SER A 16 -10.84 -5.51 -17.27
C SER A 16 -12.23 -5.54 -16.61
N PRO A 17 -13.11 -4.57 -16.91
CA PRO A 17 -12.84 -3.37 -17.70
C PRO A 17 -11.92 -2.39 -16.95
N GLY A 18 -11.27 -1.49 -17.68
CA GLY A 18 -10.67 -0.30 -17.07
C GLY A 18 -11.75 0.68 -16.58
N PHE A 19 -11.37 1.63 -15.74
CA PHE A 19 -12.28 2.64 -15.18
C PHE A 19 -11.79 4.07 -15.43
N SER A 20 -12.66 5.05 -15.25
CA SER A 20 -12.34 6.48 -15.41
C SER A 20 -12.54 7.24 -14.11
N HIS A 21 -11.69 8.22 -13.87
CA HIS A 21 -11.87 9.24 -12.83
C HIS A 21 -11.43 10.61 -13.38
N PHE A 22 -11.50 11.67 -12.57
CA PHE A 22 -11.28 13.04 -13.04
C PHE A 22 -9.93 13.28 -13.76
N THR A 23 -8.87 12.55 -13.42
CA THR A 23 -7.55 12.67 -14.09
C THR A 23 -7.40 11.81 -15.35
N GLY A 24 -8.41 11.02 -15.72
CA GLY A 24 -8.41 10.22 -16.94
C GLY A 24 -8.77 8.74 -16.72
N ARG A 25 -8.56 7.96 -17.79
CA ARG A 25 -8.87 6.53 -17.84
C ARG A 25 -7.70 5.69 -17.34
N VAL A 26 -7.99 4.73 -16.48
CA VAL A 26 -7.05 3.75 -15.92
C VAL A 26 -7.36 2.36 -16.48
N THR A 27 -6.40 1.77 -17.17
CA THR A 27 -6.52 0.43 -17.76
C THR A 27 -5.59 -0.59 -17.11
N ALA A 28 -4.69 -0.16 -16.24
CA ALA A 28 -3.83 -1.01 -15.42
C ALA A 28 -3.36 -0.27 -14.17
N LEU A 29 -3.08 -1.03 -13.12
CA LEU A 29 -2.35 -0.56 -11.94
C LEU A 29 -0.86 -0.90 -12.13
N GLU A 30 0.02 0.04 -11.85
CA GLU A 30 1.45 -0.25 -11.74
C GLU A 30 1.80 -0.23 -10.26
N GLU A 31 1.92 -1.40 -9.67
CA GLU A 31 2.12 -1.61 -8.25
C GLU A 31 3.61 -1.72 -7.93
N VAL A 32 3.98 -1.27 -6.74
CA VAL A 32 5.29 -1.52 -6.13
C VAL A 32 5.10 -2.36 -4.88
N PHE A 33 5.77 -3.51 -4.84
CA PHE A 33 5.80 -4.41 -3.69
C PHE A 33 7.15 -4.34 -3.00
N VAL A 34 7.15 -4.37 -1.67
CA VAL A 34 8.36 -4.53 -0.86
C VAL A 34 8.30 -5.84 -0.09
N ARG A 35 9.41 -6.58 -0.09
CA ARG A 35 9.63 -7.72 0.80
C ARG A 35 10.80 -7.43 1.73
N LEU A 36 10.54 -7.44 3.03
CA LEU A 36 11.58 -7.43 4.06
C LEU A 36 11.82 -8.85 4.55
N THR A 37 13.05 -9.33 4.47
CA THR A 37 13.42 -10.67 4.98
C THR A 37 14.29 -10.53 6.23
N ALA A 38 13.91 -11.21 7.30
CA ALA A 38 14.64 -11.27 8.56
C ALA A 38 15.73 -12.37 8.56
N ASP A 39 16.57 -12.36 9.59
CA ASP A 39 17.66 -13.32 9.79
C ASP A 39 17.23 -14.75 10.11
N ASP A 40 15.99 -14.94 10.53
CA ASP A 40 15.35 -16.24 10.72
C ASP A 40 14.52 -16.70 9.50
N GLY A 41 14.58 -15.95 8.40
CA GLY A 41 13.87 -16.25 7.15
C GLY A 41 12.41 -15.77 7.10
N GLN A 42 11.85 -15.22 8.19
CA GLN A 42 10.51 -14.62 8.14
C GLN A 42 10.51 -13.40 7.20
N ALA A 43 9.38 -13.17 6.55
CA ALA A 43 9.23 -12.06 5.62
C ALA A 43 7.94 -11.27 5.87
N GLY A 44 8.05 -9.94 5.77
CA GLY A 44 6.92 -9.02 5.74
C GLY A 44 6.81 -8.30 4.41
N TRP A 45 5.58 -7.96 4.04
CA TRP A 45 5.24 -7.41 2.74
C TRP A 45 4.52 -6.08 2.83
N GLY A 46 4.79 -5.20 1.87
CA GLY A 46 4.04 -3.96 1.65
C GLY A 46 3.74 -3.78 0.17
N GLU A 47 2.66 -3.05 -0.12
CA GLU A 47 2.18 -2.75 -1.46
C GLU A 47 1.71 -1.29 -1.53
N VAL A 48 2.04 -0.61 -2.63
CA VAL A 48 1.47 0.70 -2.99
C VAL A 48 1.29 0.81 -4.49
N ARG A 49 0.21 1.48 -4.89
CA ARG A 49 -0.02 1.87 -6.28
C ARG A 49 0.99 2.93 -6.70
N GLY A 50 1.90 2.57 -7.58
CA GLY A 50 3.01 3.41 -8.05
C GLY A 50 2.67 4.34 -9.21
N ASN A 51 1.65 4.04 -10.04
CA ASN A 51 1.21 4.95 -11.13
C ASN A 51 0.23 6.05 -10.65
N MET A 52 0.54 6.68 -9.52
CA MET A 52 -0.22 7.79 -8.93
C MET A 52 0.55 9.12 -8.96
N SER A 53 1.31 9.37 -10.03
CA SER A 53 2.12 10.59 -10.17
C SER A 53 1.30 11.89 -10.13
N TYR A 54 0.06 11.85 -10.60
CA TYR A 54 -0.89 12.98 -10.54
C TYR A 54 -1.29 13.38 -9.11
N PHE A 55 -1.04 12.52 -8.12
CA PHE A 55 -1.38 12.76 -6.71
C PHE A 55 -0.12 12.87 -5.83
N SER A 56 0.78 11.89 -5.96
CA SER A 56 1.98 11.78 -5.12
C SER A 56 3.23 12.45 -5.69
N GLY A 57 3.23 12.74 -7.00
CA GLY A 57 4.45 13.10 -7.73
C GLY A 57 5.42 11.93 -7.94
N GLU A 58 5.05 10.71 -7.51
CA GLU A 58 5.89 9.52 -7.56
C GLU A 58 5.52 8.63 -8.76
N SER A 59 6.52 7.89 -9.26
CA SER A 59 6.39 6.82 -10.24
C SER A 59 6.93 5.51 -9.66
N PRO A 60 6.61 4.33 -10.22
CA PRO A 60 7.17 3.07 -9.72
C PRO A 60 8.70 3.09 -9.68
N ALA A 61 9.35 3.68 -10.69
CA ALA A 61 10.80 3.81 -10.74
C ALA A 61 11.35 4.73 -9.64
N SER A 62 10.70 5.87 -9.38
CA SER A 62 11.15 6.78 -8.31
C SER A 62 10.95 6.17 -6.92
N ILE A 63 9.88 5.41 -6.71
CA ILE A 63 9.62 4.69 -5.46
C ILE A 63 10.72 3.66 -5.21
N VAL A 64 11.06 2.84 -6.21
CA VAL A 64 12.14 1.85 -6.11
C VAL A 64 13.49 2.52 -5.82
N ALA A 65 13.79 3.64 -6.48
CA ALA A 65 15.00 4.41 -6.20
C ALA A 65 15.02 4.97 -4.77
N ALA A 66 13.93 5.59 -4.33
CA ALA A 66 13.78 6.11 -2.96
C ALA A 66 13.99 5.02 -1.90
N LEU A 67 13.40 3.84 -2.13
CA LEU A 67 13.58 2.66 -1.28
C LEU A 67 15.05 2.23 -1.22
N ARG A 68 15.70 2.08 -2.37
CA ARG A 68 17.09 1.62 -2.46
C ARG A 68 18.07 2.61 -1.83
N ASP A 69 17.94 3.89 -2.16
CA ASP A 69 19.00 4.89 -1.93
C ASP A 69 18.86 5.59 -0.57
N TYR A 70 17.64 5.73 -0.04
CA TYR A 70 17.37 6.52 1.15
C TYR A 70 16.75 5.72 2.29
N LEU A 71 15.82 4.81 2.01
CA LEU A 71 15.04 4.14 3.05
C LEU A 71 15.64 2.79 3.49
N ALA A 72 16.15 1.98 2.56
CA ALA A 72 16.79 0.69 2.86
C ALA A 72 17.98 0.84 3.83
N PRO A 73 18.87 1.85 3.71
CA PRO A 73 19.96 2.06 4.66
C PRO A 73 19.50 2.29 6.11
N LEU A 74 18.27 2.77 6.32
CA LEU A 74 17.71 3.04 7.66
C LEU A 74 17.20 1.78 8.36
N VAL A 75 16.99 0.68 7.63
CA VAL A 75 16.32 -0.53 8.14
C VAL A 75 17.15 -1.79 7.96
N VAL A 76 17.89 -1.93 6.85
CA VAL A 76 18.69 -3.13 6.58
C VAL A 76 19.82 -3.22 7.60
N GLY A 77 19.99 -4.42 8.14
CA GLY A 77 20.94 -4.69 9.20
C GLY A 77 20.43 -4.32 10.58
N ARG A 78 19.31 -3.61 10.77
CA ARG A 78 18.83 -3.20 12.10
C ARG A 78 17.93 -4.24 12.77
N PRO A 79 17.85 -4.25 14.12
CA PRO A 79 16.87 -5.05 14.85
C PRO A 79 15.44 -4.60 14.53
N LEU A 80 14.53 -5.55 14.26
CA LEU A 80 13.13 -5.24 13.95
C LEU A 80 12.40 -4.50 15.09
N ARG A 81 12.80 -4.76 16.34
CA ARG A 81 12.29 -4.04 17.52
C ARG A 81 12.52 -2.53 17.47
N GLU A 82 13.51 -2.07 16.70
CA GLU A 82 13.83 -0.65 16.51
C GLU A 82 13.09 -0.02 15.32
N ARG A 83 12.15 -0.73 14.67
CA ARG A 83 11.42 -0.22 13.50
C ARG A 83 10.80 1.17 13.71
N GLY A 84 10.25 1.45 14.90
CA GLY A 84 9.67 2.76 15.20
C GLY A 84 10.70 3.89 15.15
N ALA A 85 11.92 3.63 15.60
CA ALA A 85 13.02 4.58 15.49
C ALA A 85 13.51 4.75 14.04
N ALA A 86 13.44 3.69 13.22
CA ALA A 86 13.73 3.77 11.78
C ALA A 86 12.66 4.59 11.04
N ILE A 87 11.37 4.32 11.30
CA ILE A 87 10.24 5.05 10.71
C ILE A 87 10.32 6.55 11.05
N ALA A 88 10.64 6.89 12.30
CA ALA A 88 10.85 8.28 12.74
C ALA A 88 12.05 9.00 12.07
N GLN A 89 12.84 8.31 11.25
CA GLN A 89 13.91 8.91 10.45
C GLN A 89 13.51 9.14 9.00
N PHE A 90 12.40 8.56 8.52
CA PHE A 90 12.02 8.60 7.10
C PHE A 90 11.86 10.03 6.57
N ASP A 91 11.16 10.90 7.30
CA ASP A 91 10.96 12.30 6.88
C ASP A 91 12.25 13.14 6.91
N ARG A 92 13.20 12.78 7.78
CA ARG A 92 14.52 13.42 7.81
C ARG A 92 15.43 12.95 6.70
N ALA A 93 15.32 11.68 6.32
CA ALA A 93 16.16 11.08 5.28
C ALA A 93 15.73 11.47 3.87
N LEU A 94 14.43 11.67 3.63
CA LEU A 94 13.90 11.99 2.32
C LEU A 94 12.62 12.84 2.44
N ALA A 95 12.62 14.06 1.90
CA ALA A 95 11.43 14.90 1.85
C ALA A 95 10.40 14.33 0.84
N GLY A 96 9.11 14.45 1.14
CA GLY A 96 8.04 13.90 0.27
C GLY A 96 8.06 12.37 0.22
N ASN A 97 7.91 11.80 -0.98
CA ASN A 97 8.02 10.35 -1.23
C ASN A 97 7.14 9.49 -0.31
N ALA A 98 5.87 9.88 -0.17
CA ALA A 98 4.94 9.27 0.76
C ALA A 98 4.64 7.80 0.39
N ALA A 99 4.57 7.46 -0.90
CA ALA A 99 4.34 6.09 -1.34
C ALA A 99 5.55 5.19 -1.02
N ALA A 100 6.77 5.66 -1.25
CA ALA A 100 7.99 4.92 -0.88
C ALA A 100 8.10 4.70 0.64
N LYS A 101 7.71 5.67 1.45
CA LYS A 101 7.68 5.53 2.91
C LYS A 101 6.57 4.58 3.36
N ALA A 102 5.38 4.71 2.80
CA ALA A 102 4.22 3.89 3.13
C ALA A 102 4.47 2.41 2.83
N VAL A 103 5.02 2.07 1.66
CA VAL A 103 5.25 0.67 1.29
C VAL A 103 6.26 -0.01 2.23
N LEU A 104 7.27 0.73 2.69
CA LEU A 104 8.23 0.22 3.67
C LEU A 104 7.62 0.14 5.09
N ASP A 105 6.85 1.13 5.50
CA ASP A 105 6.14 1.15 6.78
C ASP A 105 5.22 -0.07 6.91
N ILE A 106 4.40 -0.33 5.88
CA ILE A 106 3.51 -1.50 5.80
C ILE A 106 4.32 -2.79 5.94
N ALA A 107 5.43 -2.94 5.20
CA ALA A 107 6.28 -4.13 5.26
C ALA A 107 6.92 -4.35 6.65
N LEU A 108 7.34 -3.27 7.33
CA LEU A 108 7.88 -3.33 8.70
C LEU A 108 6.80 -3.77 9.70
N HIS A 109 5.59 -3.27 9.54
CA HIS A 109 4.45 -3.62 10.37
C HIS A 109 3.98 -5.07 10.14
N ASP A 110 3.91 -5.52 8.89
CA ASP A 110 3.60 -6.92 8.56
C ASP A 110 4.64 -7.87 9.13
N LEU A 111 5.94 -7.58 8.94
CA LEU A 111 7.02 -8.40 9.52
C LEU A 111 6.94 -8.45 11.05
N ALA A 112 6.65 -7.32 11.71
CA ALA A 112 6.53 -7.27 13.16
C ALA A 112 5.35 -8.08 13.69
N ALA A 113 4.19 -8.02 13.03
CA ALA A 113 3.02 -8.81 13.41
C ALA A 113 3.27 -10.32 13.23
N ARG A 114 3.90 -10.71 12.12
CA ARG A 114 4.31 -12.11 11.85
C ARG A 114 5.32 -12.62 12.88
N ALA A 115 6.34 -11.82 13.19
CA ALA A 115 7.33 -12.15 14.21
C ALA A 115 6.71 -12.36 15.60
N ALA A 116 5.61 -11.66 15.90
CA ALA A 116 4.85 -11.79 17.13
C ALA A 116 3.78 -12.91 17.08
N GLY A 117 3.59 -13.57 15.94
CA GLY A 117 2.59 -14.63 15.77
C GLY A 117 1.14 -14.13 15.85
N VAL A 118 0.89 -12.84 15.55
CA VAL A 118 -0.45 -12.24 15.64
C VAL A 118 -0.85 -11.55 14.34
N PRO A 119 -2.16 -11.48 14.02
CA PRO A 119 -2.64 -10.63 12.94
C PRO A 119 -2.29 -9.15 13.17
N LEU A 120 -2.02 -8.41 12.10
CA LEU A 120 -1.62 -7.00 12.18
C LEU A 120 -2.61 -6.12 12.96
N TYR A 121 -3.93 -6.32 12.80
CA TYR A 121 -4.90 -5.54 13.58
C TYR A 121 -4.76 -5.73 15.11
N ARG A 122 -4.34 -6.93 15.58
CA ARG A 122 -4.08 -7.16 17.01
C ARG A 122 -2.82 -6.44 17.45
N TRP A 123 -1.80 -6.47 16.62
CA TRP A 123 -0.57 -5.72 16.82
C TRP A 123 -0.81 -4.20 16.91
N LEU A 124 -1.75 -3.68 16.12
CA LEU A 124 -2.14 -2.27 16.09
C LEU A 124 -3.16 -1.84 17.16
N GLY A 125 -3.37 -2.66 18.20
CA GLY A 125 -4.23 -2.31 19.34
C GLY A 125 -5.57 -3.03 19.40
N GLY A 126 -5.79 -4.05 18.56
CA GLY A 126 -6.93 -4.96 18.69
C GLY A 126 -8.15 -4.58 17.87
N ARG A 127 -9.17 -5.42 17.97
CA ARG A 127 -10.43 -5.30 17.24
C ARG A 127 -11.30 -4.19 17.85
N ARG A 128 -11.83 -3.29 17.01
CA ARG A 128 -12.88 -2.32 17.41
C ARG A 128 -14.27 -2.63 16.88
N ALA A 129 -14.37 -3.41 15.80
CA ALA A 129 -15.63 -3.85 15.20
C ALA A 129 -15.47 -5.26 14.61
N ASP A 130 -16.55 -6.02 14.59
CA ASP A 130 -16.59 -7.34 13.95
C ASP A 130 -16.68 -7.23 12.43
N ARG A 131 -17.31 -6.16 11.93
CA ARG A 131 -17.48 -5.86 10.51
C ARG A 131 -17.33 -4.36 10.26
N VAL A 132 -16.83 -4.02 9.08
CA VAL A 132 -16.75 -2.63 8.58
C VAL A 132 -17.61 -2.55 7.33
N ALA A 133 -18.43 -1.51 7.21
CA ALA A 133 -19.24 -1.30 6.03
C ALA A 133 -18.35 -0.94 4.83
N GLY A 134 -18.45 -1.70 3.74
CA GLY A 134 -17.80 -1.37 2.47
C GLY A 134 -18.59 -0.30 1.71
N SER A 135 -17.88 0.52 0.93
CA SER A 135 -18.47 1.46 -0.02
C SER A 135 -17.98 1.15 -1.42
N GLU A 136 -18.84 1.35 -2.42
CA GLU A 136 -18.46 1.26 -3.84
C GLU A 136 -18.37 2.65 -4.46
N CYS A 137 -17.40 2.83 -5.36
CA CYS A 137 -17.20 4.09 -6.08
C CYS A 137 -17.86 3.98 -7.46
N LEU A 138 -18.72 4.94 -7.79
CA LEU A 138 -19.18 5.11 -9.16
C LEU A 138 -18.02 5.72 -9.97
N PHE A 139 -17.69 5.10 -11.09
CA PHE A 139 -16.65 5.63 -11.98
C PHE A 139 -17.23 6.72 -12.87
N TYR A 140 -16.37 7.67 -13.27
CA TYR A 140 -16.76 8.78 -14.12
C TYR A 140 -17.32 8.28 -15.45
N GLY A 141 -18.49 8.78 -15.82
CA GLY A 141 -19.19 8.44 -17.06
C GLY A 141 -20.51 9.19 -17.16
N PRO A 142 -21.27 8.96 -18.24
CA PRO A 142 -22.65 9.41 -18.38
C PRO A 142 -23.54 9.04 -17.18
N ALA A 143 -24.56 9.86 -16.91
CA ALA A 143 -25.43 9.69 -15.75
C ALA A 143 -26.20 8.35 -15.77
N ASP A 144 -26.58 7.88 -16.96
CA ASP A 144 -27.22 6.58 -17.17
C ASP A 144 -26.26 5.41 -16.86
N GLU A 145 -24.99 5.50 -17.25
CA GLU A 145 -23.97 4.52 -16.88
C GLU A 145 -23.70 4.50 -15.36
N ALA A 146 -23.65 5.68 -14.73
CA ALA A 146 -23.49 5.79 -13.27
C ALA A 146 -24.70 5.22 -12.52
N ALA A 147 -25.92 5.47 -13.02
CA ALA A 147 -27.14 4.89 -12.45
C ALA A 147 -27.16 3.36 -12.58
N ALA A 148 -26.71 2.82 -13.72
CA ALA A 148 -26.57 1.39 -13.92
C ALA A 148 -25.53 0.76 -12.96
N GLN A 149 -24.38 1.40 -12.77
CA GLN A 149 -23.37 0.98 -11.78
C GLN A 149 -23.94 0.98 -10.36
N ALA A 150 -24.63 2.07 -9.97
CA ALA A 150 -25.24 2.18 -8.65
C ALA A 150 -26.26 1.06 -8.40
N GLN A 151 -27.13 0.77 -9.38
CA GLN A 151 -28.10 -0.30 -9.28
C GLN A 151 -27.43 -1.67 -9.16
N ALA A 152 -26.34 -1.91 -9.89
CA ALA A 152 -25.56 -3.13 -9.80
C ALA A 152 -24.95 -3.32 -8.39
N TYR A 153 -24.33 -2.28 -7.82
CA TYR A 153 -23.75 -2.34 -6.48
C TYR A 153 -24.82 -2.52 -5.39
N VAL A 154 -25.96 -1.83 -5.50
CA VAL A 154 -27.09 -2.03 -4.57
C VAL A 154 -27.60 -3.47 -4.62
N THR A 155 -27.68 -4.06 -5.81
CA THR A 155 -28.08 -5.47 -5.99
C THR A 155 -27.07 -6.43 -5.35
N GLN A 156 -25.77 -6.10 -5.34
CA GLN A 156 -24.72 -6.84 -4.63
C GLN A 156 -24.75 -6.65 -3.11
N GLY A 157 -25.62 -5.76 -2.60
CA GLY A 157 -25.82 -5.53 -1.17
C GLY A 157 -25.10 -4.31 -0.60
N PHE A 158 -24.42 -3.52 -1.43
CA PHE A 158 -23.79 -2.27 -0.98
C PHE A 158 -24.84 -1.23 -0.59
N ARG A 159 -24.57 -0.51 0.49
CA ARG A 159 -25.45 0.53 1.05
C ARG A 159 -24.81 1.91 1.08
N ILE A 160 -23.51 1.99 0.77
CA ILE A 160 -22.74 3.23 0.73
C ILE A 160 -22.15 3.32 -0.67
N LEU A 161 -22.56 4.34 -1.42
CA LEU A 161 -22.06 4.64 -2.75
C LEU A 161 -21.33 5.99 -2.72
N LYS A 162 -20.14 6.03 -3.30
CA LYS A 162 -19.37 7.25 -3.51
C LYS A 162 -19.61 7.72 -4.95
N VAL A 163 -20.18 8.91 -5.08
CA VAL A 163 -20.44 9.61 -6.35
C VAL A 163 -19.30 10.57 -6.64
#